data_AF-A0A2G8JQQ3-F1
#
_entry.id   AF-A0A2G8JQQ3-F1
#
_cell.length_a   1.000
_cell.length_b   1.000
_cell.length_c   1.000
_cell.angle_alpha   90.00
_cell.angle_beta   90.00
_cell.angle_gamma   90.00
#
_symmetry.space_group_name_H-M   'P 1'
#
loop_
_entity.id
_entity.type
_entity.pdbx_description
1 polymer ?
#
loop_
_entity_poly.entity_id
_entity_poly.type
_entity_poly.pdbx_seq_one_letter_code
_entity_poly.pdbx_strand_id
1 'polypeptide(L)' 'MNPHGFPSRMTVGKLMELLAGKAGLLDGQFHYGTAFGGDKVEDMCQDLIRHGYNYLGKDFFTSGITG' A
#
# COMPACT_ATOMS: atom_id res chain seq x y z
N MET A 1 0.59 13.95 0.03
CA MET A 1 -0.16 14.02 -1.26
C MET A 1 -1.60 14.41 -0.98
N ASN A 2 -2.21 15.25 -1.80
CA ASN A 2 -3.63 15.57 -1.67
C ASN A 2 -4.49 14.39 -2.18
N PRO A 3 -5.43 13.83 -1.38
CA PRO A 3 -6.26 12.70 -1.78
C PRO A 3 -7.12 12.95 -3.02
N HIS A 4 -7.50 14.20 -3.31
CA HIS A 4 -8.30 14.52 -4.50
C HIS A 4 -7.59 14.20 -5.82
N GLY A 5 -6.26 14.07 -5.79
CA GLY A 5 -5.44 13.75 -6.97
C GLY A 5 -5.55 12.31 -7.46
N PHE A 6 -6.03 11.37 -6.64
CA PHE A 6 -6.10 9.95 -7.03
C PHE A 6 -7.31 9.64 -7.91
N PRO A 7 -8.56 9.98 -7.56
CA PRO A 7 -9.72 9.65 -8.40
C PRO A 7 -9.73 10.45 -9.70
N SER A 8 -9.33 11.72 -9.63
CA SER A 8 -9.34 12.64 -10.78
C SER A 8 -8.36 12.26 -11.89
N ARG A 9 -7.25 11.61 -11.55
CA ARG A 9 -6.23 11.17 -12.51
C ARG A 9 -6.25 9.67 -12.78
N MET A 10 -7.11 8.92 -12.07
CA MET A 10 -7.28 7.47 -12.23
C MET A 10 -5.96 6.68 -12.11
N THR A 11 -5.06 7.11 -11.23
CA THR A 11 -3.72 6.53 -11.07
C THR A 11 -3.69 5.40 -10.02
N VAL A 12 -4.41 4.30 -10.28
CA VAL A 12 -4.51 3.16 -9.34
C VAL A 12 -3.16 2.49 -9.06
N GLY A 13 -2.24 2.47 -10.05
CA GLY A 13 -0.91 1.89 -9.88
C GLY A 13 -0.11 2.52 -8.74
N LYS A 14 -0.33 3.82 -8.46
CA LYS A 14 0.32 4.49 -7.32
C LYS A 14 -0.17 3.98 -5.98
N LEU A 15 -1.45 3.59 -5.88
CA LEU A 15 -1.98 2.97 -4.66
C LEU A 15 -1.41 1.56 -4.48
N MET A 16 -1.27 0.81 -5.56
CA MET A 16 -0.65 -0.53 -5.54
C MET A 16 0.81 -0.45 -5.08
N GLU A 17 1.58 0.53 -5.59
CA GLU A 17 2.98 0.73 -5.20
C GLU A 17 3.15 1.09 -3.72
N LEU A 18 2.25 1.91 -3.16
CA LEU A 18 2.27 2.22 -1.72
C LEU A 18 2.00 0.98 -0.86
N LEU A 19 1.08 0.13 -1.29
CA LEU A 19 0.76 -1.13 -0.61
C LEU A 19 1.96 -2.09 -0.66
N ALA A 20 2.53 -2.28 -1.86
CA ALA A 20 3.71 -3.11 -2.10
C ALA A 20 4.92 -2.64 -1.28
N GLY A 21 5.16 -1.33 -1.21
CA GLY A 21 6.27 -0.78 -0.44
C GLY A 21 6.15 -1.09 1.05
N LYS A 22 4.93 -1.04 1.61
CA LYS A 22 4.69 -1.39 3.02
C LYS A 22 4.82 -2.89 3.26
N ALA A 23 4.21 -3.72 2.42
CA ALA A 23 4.31 -5.18 2.53
C ALA A 23 5.77 -5.65 2.42
N GLY A 24 6.50 -5.17 1.41
CA GLY A 24 7.89 -5.53 1.17
C GLY A 24 8.84 -5.08 2.28
N LEU A 25 8.59 -3.91 2.90
CA LEU A 25 9.33 -3.48 4.09
C LEU A 25 9.18 -4.48 5.25
N LEU A 26 7.96 -4.98 5.48
CA LEU A 26 7.65 -5.87 6.59
C LEU A 26 8.18 -7.29 6.37
N ASP A 27 8.09 -7.79 5.13
CA ASP A 27 8.62 -9.10 4.76
C ASP A 27 10.14 -9.09 4.49
N GLY A 28 10.76 -7.91 4.36
CA GLY A 28 12.17 -7.77 4.02
C GLY A 28 12.48 -8.23 2.59
N GLN A 29 11.50 -8.17 1.69
CA GLN A 29 11.60 -8.60 0.29
C GLN A 29 11.15 -7.49 -0.65
N PHE A 30 11.71 -7.49 -1.87
CA PHE A 30 11.26 -6.58 -2.92
C PHE A 30 10.06 -7.19 -3.63
N HIS A 31 8.98 -6.41 -3.73
CA HIS A 31 7.90 -6.71 -4.65
C HIS A 31 8.18 -6.15 -6.03
N TYR A 32 7.73 -6.86 -7.07
CA TYR A 32 8.02 -6.51 -8.46
C TYR A 32 6.79 -5.95 -9.16
N GLY A 33 6.91 -4.71 -9.67
CA GLY A 33 5.89 -4.02 -10.46
C GLY A 33 6.01 -4.21 -11.97
N THR A 34 6.61 -5.32 -12.43
CA THR A 34 6.87 -5.57 -13.86
C THR A 34 5.56 -5.57 -14.67
N ALA A 35 5.54 -4.85 -15.80
CA ALA A 35 4.34 -4.77 -16.63
C ALA A 35 3.86 -6.17 -17.06
N PHE A 36 2.58 -6.47 -16.82
CA PHE A 36 1.93 -7.76 -17.15
C PHE A 36 2.49 -9.00 -16.46
N GLY A 37 3.39 -8.85 -15.47
CA GLY A 37 4.00 -9.99 -14.77
C GLY A 37 4.50 -9.66 -13.36
N GLY A 38 4.00 -8.58 -12.77
CA GLY A 38 4.32 -8.19 -11.40
C GLY A 38 3.52 -8.96 -10.37
N ASP A 39 3.90 -8.76 -9.11
CA ASP A 39 3.23 -9.33 -7.95
C ASP A 39 1.78 -8.85 -7.86
N LYS A 40 0.92 -9.69 -7.32
CA LYS A 40 -0.50 -9.39 -7.20
C LYS A 40 -0.77 -8.59 -5.93
N VAL A 41 -1.78 -7.72 -6.00
CA VAL A 41 -2.20 -6.90 -4.86
C VAL A 41 -2.73 -7.78 -3.73
N GLU A 42 -3.38 -8.89 -4.08
CA GLU A 42 -3.90 -9.85 -3.12
C GLU A 42 -2.79 -10.45 -2.24
N ASP A 43 -1.61 -10.73 -2.81
CA ASP A 43 -0.47 -11.28 -2.07
C ASP A 43 0.02 -10.26 -1.03
N MET A 44 0.24 -9.01 -1.46
CA MET A 44 0.62 -7.90 -0.57
C MET A 44 -0.43 -7.64 0.53
N CYS A 45 -1.72 -7.80 0.22
CA CYS A 45 -2.78 -7.70 1.23
C CYS A 45 -2.65 -8.79 2.30
N GLN A 46 -2.32 -10.02 1.91
CA GLN A 46 -2.08 -11.11 2.85
C GLN A 46 -0.82 -10.86 3.68
N ASP A 47 0.25 -10.36 3.06
CA ASP A 47 1.49 -10.02 3.75
C ASP A 47 1.23 -9.01 4.87
N LEU A 48 0.47 -7.94 4.58
CA LEU A 48 0.05 -6.96 5.60
C LEU A 48 -0.75 -7.60 6.74
N ILE A 49 -1.71 -8.47 6.43
CA ILE A 49 -2.51 -9.17 7.44
C ILE A 49 -1.62 -10.03 8.34
N ARG A 50 -0.65 -10.77 7.78
CA ARG A 50 0.29 -11.61 8.55
C ARG A 50 1.09 -10.82 9.58
N HIS A 51 1.44 -9.57 9.25
CA HIS A 51 2.13 -8.65 10.16
C HIS A 51 1.20 -7.86 11.09
N GLY A 52 -0.11 -8.15 11.09
CA GLY A 52 -1.09 -7.47 11.95
C GLY A 52 -1.52 -6.08 11.47
N TYR A 53 -1.26 -5.74 10.20
CA TYR A 53 -1.69 -4.48 9.59
C TYR A 53 -3.02 -4.62 8.83
N ASN A 54 -3.67 -3.48 8.57
CA ASN A 54 -4.86 -3.45 7.73
C ASN A 54 -4.51 -3.79 6.28
N TYR A 55 -5.26 -4.70 5.66
CA TYR A 55 -5.05 -5.16 4.29
C TYR A 55 -5.18 -4.06 3.21
N LEU A 56 -5.84 -2.93 3.52
CA LEU A 56 -5.90 -1.76 2.62
C LEU A 56 -4.69 -0.81 2.81
N GLY A 57 -3.72 -1.17 3.65
CA GLY A 57 -2.55 -0.34 3.96
C GLY A 57 -2.85 0.89 4.83
N LYS A 58 -4.06 1.01 5.38
CA LYS A 58 -4.46 2.14 6.24
C LYS A 58 -3.94 1.95 7.66
N ASP A 59 -3.49 3.02 8.28
CA ASP A 59 -3.09 3.07 9.68
C ASP A 59 -3.90 4.12 10.44
N PHE A 60 -3.96 3.96 11.76
CA PHE A 60 -4.46 5.01 12.63
C PHE A 60 -3.40 6.11 12.74
N PHE A 61 -3.83 7.34 12.49
CA PHE A 61 -3.03 8.53 12.72
C PHE A 61 -3.77 9.42 13.71
N THR A 62 -3.03 9.91 14.69
CA THR A 62 -3.50 10.82 15.73
C THR A 62 -3.17 12.25 15.32
N SER A 63 -4.06 13.22 15.57
CA SER A 63 -3.80 14.61 15.17
C SER A 63 -2.66 15.18 16.01
N GLY A 64 -1.63 15.72 15.35
CA GLY A 64 -0.52 16.37 16.04
C GLY A 64 -0.92 17.66 16.78
N ILE A 65 -2.14 18.18 16.57
CA ILE A 65 -2.65 19.38 17.23
C ILE A 65 -3.43 19.02 18.51
N THR A 66 -4.26 17.97 18.45
CA THR A 66 -5.27 17.69 19.48
C THR A 66 -5.11 16.35 20.17
N GLY A 67 -4.23 15.47 19.68
CA GLY A 67 -4.30 14.04 19.97
C GLY A 67 -5.40 13.36 19.16
#